data_AF-A0AAW4ELB7-F1
#
_entry.id   AF-A0AAW4ELB7-F1
#
_cell.length_a   1.000
_cell.length_b   1.000
_cell.length_c   1.000
_cell.angle_alpha   90.00
_cell.angle_beta   90.00
_cell.angle_gamma   90.00
#
_symmetry.space_group_name_H-M   'P 1'
#
loop_
_entity.id
_entity.type
_entity.pdbx_description
1 polymer ?
#
loop_
_entity_poly.entity_id
_entity_poly.type
_entity_poly.pdbx_seq_one_letter_code
_entity_poly.pdbx_strand_id
1 'polypeptide(L)'
;MSLAVRGRSARGWGLAAMVLLAVAACRQSGSDPAKPAAEPVAAVQAMAQRLVEDDLVGYARLSVPPGQYQRLQQAWTDGHSQWPLGELPLGDQMLPMLAALREPQAAAQLQRSFDRQLAGQASAVRQAAQSMGNFGVQYLRHQKGYTPSQQTHYIALVETLAGWAQGAPISDRARARSSIAALVEAAAKVGFDNEDGLRAAGMEGSLQQLAPFLHTVKAVLASYGLGVDDALRSLRGELLSVEGDNALVRMEYELAGRTLQLQLPLSRREGHWYLTRTLADTDALLRKADAARAAAAPEPAEAPAAGGEAATTPPKP
;
A
#
# COMPACT_ATOMS: atom_id res chain seq x y z
N MET A 1 -34.25 -71.98 -1.27
CA MET A 1 -33.33 -72.06 -2.43
C MET A 1 -33.88 -71.20 -3.55
N SER A 2 -32.97 -70.56 -4.28
CA SER A 2 -33.14 -69.87 -5.57
C SER A 2 -33.56 -68.40 -5.56
N LEU A 3 -32.52 -67.56 -5.61
CA LEU A 3 -32.47 -66.21 -6.15
C LEU A 3 -32.86 -66.21 -7.64
N ALA A 4 -33.58 -65.18 -8.09
CA ALA A 4 -33.58 -64.76 -9.49
C ALA A 4 -33.71 -63.24 -9.58
N VAL A 5 -32.59 -62.59 -9.87
CA VAL A 5 -32.49 -61.18 -10.26
C VAL A 5 -32.60 -61.09 -11.78
N ARG A 6 -33.49 -60.23 -12.28
CA ARG A 6 -33.57 -59.71 -13.67
C ARG A 6 -34.30 -58.38 -13.56
N GLY A 7 -33.90 -57.23 -14.09
CA GLY A 7 -32.83 -56.80 -14.98
C GLY A 7 -33.28 -55.40 -15.40
N ARG A 8 -32.73 -54.33 -14.80
CA ARG A 8 -33.24 -52.97 -14.96
C ARG A 8 -32.91 -52.42 -16.36
N SER A 9 -33.92 -51.82 -16.99
CA SER A 9 -33.87 -51.10 -18.26
C SER A 9 -32.79 -50.00 -18.23
N ALA A 10 -31.71 -50.21 -18.97
CA ALA A 10 -30.61 -49.25 -19.15
C ALA A 10 -30.84 -48.26 -20.32
N ARG A 11 -32.09 -48.12 -20.82
CA ARG A 11 -32.40 -47.27 -21.98
C ARG A 11 -33.00 -45.90 -21.64
N GLY A 12 -33.43 -45.67 -20.41
CA GLY A 12 -33.96 -44.37 -19.97
C GLY A 12 -32.90 -43.38 -19.46
N TRP A 13 -31.72 -43.86 -19.09
CA TRP A 13 -30.65 -43.02 -18.52
C TRP A 13 -29.74 -42.38 -19.57
N GLY A 14 -29.63 -42.95 -20.77
CA GLY A 14 -28.81 -42.38 -21.85
C GLY A 14 -29.34 -41.05 -22.36
N LEU A 15 -30.66 -40.90 -22.48
CA LEU A 15 -31.30 -39.67 -22.97
C LEU A 15 -31.31 -38.56 -21.91
N ALA A 16 -31.46 -38.89 -20.63
CA ALA A 16 -31.37 -37.91 -19.54
C ALA A 16 -29.94 -37.37 -19.37
N ALA A 17 -28.91 -38.22 -19.54
CA ALA A 17 -27.52 -37.79 -19.49
C ALA A 17 -27.15 -36.87 -20.66
N MET A 18 -27.67 -37.14 -21.86
CA MET A 18 -27.35 -36.35 -23.06
C MET A 18 -28.03 -34.95 -23.06
N VAL A 19 -29.22 -34.82 -22.47
CA VAL A 19 -29.91 -33.52 -22.31
C VAL A 19 -29.28 -32.68 -21.19
N LEU A 20 -28.78 -33.29 -20.11
CA LEU A 20 -28.03 -32.58 -19.06
C LEU A 20 -26.66 -32.06 -19.56
N LEU A 21 -26.00 -32.78 -20.47
CA LEU A 21 -24.77 -32.32 -21.13
C LEU A 21 -25.01 -31.15 -22.09
N ALA A 22 -26.17 -31.09 -22.77
CA ALA A 22 -26.50 -30.00 -23.68
C ALA A 22 -26.87 -28.69 -22.95
N VAL A 23 -27.44 -28.75 -21.74
CA VAL A 23 -27.76 -27.56 -20.92
C VAL A 23 -26.53 -27.05 -20.14
N ALA A 24 -25.53 -27.90 -19.89
CA ALA A 24 -24.24 -27.50 -19.33
C ALA A 24 -23.32 -26.79 -20.35
N ALA A 25 -23.48 -27.06 -21.65
CA ALA A 25 -22.69 -26.41 -22.71
C ALA A 25 -23.16 -24.99 -23.09
N CYS A 26 -24.33 -24.55 -22.61
CA CYS A 26 -24.86 -23.19 -22.86
C CYS A 26 -24.98 -22.34 -21.58
N ARG A 27 -24.43 -22.81 -20.45
CA ARG A 27 -24.31 -22.01 -19.24
C ARG A 27 -22.88 -21.53 -19.07
N GLN A 28 -22.72 -20.23 -19.27
CA GLN A 28 -21.59 -19.42 -18.84
C GLN A 28 -20.27 -19.80 -19.52
N SER A 29 -19.78 -18.93 -20.40
CA SER A 29 -18.35 -18.85 -20.70
C SER A 29 -17.62 -18.55 -19.40
N GLY A 30 -17.31 -19.60 -18.67
CA GLY A 30 -16.60 -19.60 -17.41
C GLY A 30 -15.15 -19.22 -17.67
N SER A 31 -14.73 -18.15 -17.01
CA SER A 31 -13.37 -17.66 -16.92
C SER A 31 -12.42 -18.79 -16.51
N ASP A 32 -11.32 -18.94 -17.26
CA ASP A 32 -10.26 -19.90 -17.00
C ASP A 32 -9.49 -19.55 -15.70
N PRO A 33 -9.47 -20.42 -14.68
CA PRO A 33 -8.78 -20.17 -13.41
C PRO A 33 -7.25 -20.32 -13.48
N ALA A 34 -6.66 -20.66 -14.64
CA ALA A 34 -5.21 -20.76 -14.83
C ALA A 34 -4.52 -19.46 -15.30
N LYS A 35 -5.25 -18.33 -15.40
CA LYS A 35 -4.70 -16.99 -15.66
C LYS A 35 -5.00 -16.01 -14.51
N PRO A 36 -4.00 -15.54 -13.76
CA PRO A 36 -4.07 -14.31 -12.96
C PRO A 36 -3.23 -13.18 -13.62
N ALA A 37 -3.60 -11.90 -13.75
CA ALA A 37 -4.85 -11.14 -13.75
C ALA A 37 -4.66 -10.01 -14.80
N ALA A 38 -5.45 -9.98 -15.90
CA ALA A 38 -5.08 -9.18 -17.09
C ALA A 38 -5.91 -7.90 -17.32
N GLU A 39 -6.66 -7.43 -16.32
CA GLU A 39 -7.42 -6.18 -16.41
C GLU A 39 -6.88 -5.14 -15.40
N PRO A 40 -6.67 -3.88 -15.81
CA PRO A 40 -6.16 -2.81 -14.95
C PRO A 40 -6.90 -2.66 -13.61
N VAL A 41 -8.23 -2.85 -13.62
CA VAL A 41 -9.07 -2.77 -12.41
C VAL A 41 -8.71 -3.88 -11.41
N ALA A 42 -8.54 -5.11 -11.88
CA ALA A 42 -8.22 -6.25 -11.04
C ALA A 42 -6.86 -6.10 -10.35
N ALA A 43 -5.88 -5.45 -11.01
CA ALA A 43 -4.59 -5.15 -10.40
C ALA A 43 -4.73 -4.22 -9.19
N VAL A 44 -5.56 -3.17 -9.29
CA VAL A 44 -5.82 -2.26 -8.16
C VAL A 44 -6.55 -2.98 -7.02
N GLN A 45 -7.54 -3.80 -7.34
CA GLN A 45 -8.29 -4.57 -6.35
C GLN A 45 -7.41 -5.59 -5.62
N ALA A 46 -6.48 -6.25 -6.33
CA ALA A 46 -5.53 -7.16 -5.71
C ALA A 46 -4.62 -6.45 -4.70
N MET A 47 -4.15 -5.24 -5.01
CA MET A 47 -3.39 -4.41 -4.06
C MET A 47 -4.23 -4.04 -2.83
N ALA A 48 -5.48 -3.61 -3.02
CA ALA A 48 -6.38 -3.30 -1.91
C ALA A 48 -6.64 -4.51 -1.01
N GLN A 49 -6.80 -5.70 -1.60
CA GLN A 49 -7.00 -6.95 -0.86
C GLN A 49 -5.80 -7.29 0.04
N ARG A 50 -4.56 -7.07 -0.42
CA ARG A 50 -3.36 -7.26 0.41
C ARG A 50 -3.37 -6.35 1.65
N LEU A 51 -3.83 -5.10 1.50
CA LEU A 51 -3.95 -4.18 2.64
C LEU A 51 -5.05 -4.58 3.62
N VAL A 52 -6.16 -5.16 3.12
CA VAL A 52 -7.22 -5.74 3.97
C VAL A 52 -6.69 -6.93 4.79
N GLU A 53 -5.81 -7.73 4.20
CA GLU A 53 -5.20 -8.91 4.82
C GLU A 53 -4.00 -8.59 5.72
N ASP A 54 -3.69 -7.30 5.90
CA ASP A 54 -2.50 -6.82 6.61
C ASP A 54 -1.17 -7.30 5.98
N ASP A 55 -1.21 -7.74 4.72
CA ASP A 55 -0.04 -8.24 3.98
C ASP A 55 0.70 -7.10 3.27
N LEU A 56 1.49 -6.36 4.06
CA LEU A 56 2.29 -5.24 3.56
C LEU A 56 3.39 -5.67 2.58
N VAL A 57 3.95 -6.87 2.76
CA VAL A 57 4.96 -7.43 1.83
C VAL A 57 4.31 -7.78 0.50
N GLY A 58 3.16 -8.45 0.53
CA GLY A 58 2.40 -8.76 -0.68
C GLY A 58 1.94 -7.50 -1.40
N TYR A 59 1.48 -6.48 -0.68
CA TYR A 59 1.16 -5.18 -1.28
C TYR A 59 2.37 -4.59 -2.01
N ALA A 60 3.53 -4.55 -1.36
CA ALA A 60 4.76 -4.03 -1.96
C ALA A 60 5.15 -4.83 -3.22
N ARG A 61 5.11 -6.16 -3.15
CA ARG A 61 5.42 -7.04 -4.30
C ARG A 61 4.47 -6.85 -5.48
N LEU A 62 3.20 -6.52 -5.23
CA LEU A 62 2.23 -6.21 -6.30
C LEU A 62 2.39 -4.79 -6.87
N SER A 63 3.06 -3.90 -6.14
CA SER A 63 3.16 -2.48 -6.49
C SER A 63 4.21 -2.18 -7.57
N VAL A 64 5.15 -3.10 -7.82
CA VAL A 64 6.29 -2.90 -8.74
C VAL A 64 6.67 -4.19 -9.48
N PRO A 65 7.36 -4.12 -10.63
CA PRO A 65 7.91 -5.29 -11.30
C PRO A 65 8.88 -6.09 -10.42
N PRO A 66 8.95 -7.43 -10.53
CA PRO A 66 9.81 -8.27 -9.67
C PRO A 66 11.29 -7.86 -9.67
N GLY A 67 11.84 -7.51 -10.84
CA GLY A 67 13.21 -7.01 -10.94
C GLY A 67 13.40 -5.65 -10.25
N GLN A 68 12.40 -4.77 -10.33
CA GLN A 68 12.42 -3.49 -9.63
C GLN A 68 12.33 -3.67 -8.11
N TYR A 69 11.52 -4.62 -7.62
CA TYR A 69 11.40 -4.98 -6.21
C TYR A 69 12.75 -5.39 -5.61
N GLN A 70 13.50 -6.27 -6.29
CA GLN A 70 14.83 -6.71 -5.84
C GLN A 70 15.82 -5.53 -5.76
N ARG A 71 15.79 -4.64 -6.75
CA ARG A 71 16.64 -3.44 -6.75
C ARG A 71 16.29 -2.47 -5.63
N LEU A 72 15.00 -2.35 -5.28
CA LEU A 72 14.54 -1.54 -4.16
C LEU A 72 14.98 -2.15 -2.82
N GLN A 73 14.95 -3.47 -2.67
CA GLN A 73 15.54 -4.16 -1.50
C GLN A 73 17.03 -3.86 -1.37
N GLN A 74 17.78 -3.91 -2.47
CA GLN A 74 19.21 -3.55 -2.44
C GLN A 74 19.40 -2.08 -2.08
N ALA A 75 18.64 -1.16 -2.69
CA ALA A 75 18.72 0.26 -2.38
C ALA A 75 18.36 0.57 -0.92
N TRP A 76 17.48 -0.23 -0.31
CA TRP A 76 17.18 -0.15 1.12
C TRP A 76 18.41 -0.53 1.96
N THR A 77 19.01 -1.69 1.67
CA THR A 77 20.21 -2.17 2.37
C THR A 77 21.36 -1.17 2.27
N ASP A 78 21.51 -0.52 1.12
CA ASP A 78 22.52 0.51 0.87
C ASP A 78 22.19 1.87 1.53
N GLY A 79 21.00 2.02 2.14
CA GLY A 79 20.56 3.28 2.77
C GLY A 79 20.12 4.36 1.78
N HIS A 80 19.80 4.00 0.54
CA HIS A 80 19.36 4.91 -0.53
C HIS A 80 17.86 4.86 -0.81
N SER A 81 17.10 4.04 -0.09
CA SER A 81 15.65 3.93 -0.21
C SER A 81 15.03 3.56 1.14
N GLN A 82 13.85 4.11 1.40
CA GLN A 82 12.93 3.66 2.44
C GLN A 82 11.57 3.25 1.84
N TRP A 83 11.53 2.93 0.55
CA TRP A 83 10.32 2.44 -0.10
C TRP A 83 9.91 1.05 0.43
N PRO A 84 8.62 0.75 0.68
CA PRO A 84 7.46 1.60 0.40
C PRO A 84 7.06 2.53 1.56
N LEU A 85 7.78 2.51 2.69
CA LEU A 85 7.41 3.31 3.87
C LEU A 85 7.47 4.83 3.61
N GLY A 86 8.43 5.29 2.80
CA GLY A 86 8.52 6.69 2.39
C GLY A 86 7.36 7.18 1.51
N GLU A 87 6.57 6.27 0.93
CA GLU A 87 5.39 6.61 0.13
C GLU A 87 4.12 6.72 0.97
N LEU A 88 4.17 6.29 2.24
CA LEU A 88 3.02 6.35 3.13
C LEU A 88 2.70 7.81 3.48
N PRO A 89 1.41 8.16 3.58
CA PRO A 89 1.04 9.43 4.20
C PRO A 89 1.60 9.45 5.62
N LEU A 90 2.33 10.53 5.96
CA LEU A 90 3.05 10.69 7.22
C LEU A 90 4.27 9.75 7.39
N GLY A 91 4.90 9.29 6.30
CA GLY A 91 6.11 8.45 6.35
C GLY A 91 7.18 8.99 7.30
N ASP A 92 7.49 10.29 7.22
CA ASP A 92 8.47 10.96 8.08
C ASP A 92 8.09 10.99 9.58
N GLN A 93 6.81 10.77 9.91
CA GLN A 93 6.31 10.77 11.29
C GLN A 93 6.21 9.35 11.88
N MET A 94 6.39 8.32 11.07
CA MET A 94 6.24 6.93 11.52
C MET A 94 7.20 6.59 12.66
N LEU A 95 8.51 6.83 12.48
CA LEU A 95 9.51 6.53 13.51
C LEU A 95 9.32 7.39 14.77
N PRO A 96 9.17 8.73 14.69
CA PRO A 96 8.85 9.56 15.86
C PRO A 96 7.60 9.09 16.62
N MET A 97 6.55 8.69 15.90
CA MET A 97 5.32 8.17 16.52
C MET A 97 5.55 6.84 17.23
N LEU A 98 6.25 5.90 16.60
CA LEU A 98 6.59 4.61 17.21
C LEU A 98 7.45 4.80 18.47
N ALA A 99 8.46 5.67 18.41
CA ALA A 99 9.27 6.03 19.57
C ALA A 99 8.39 6.57 20.72
N ALA A 100 7.54 7.55 20.44
CA ALA A 100 6.66 8.15 21.44
C ALA A 100 5.67 7.14 22.07
N LEU A 101 5.16 6.18 21.29
CA LEU A 101 4.27 5.13 21.79
C LEU A 101 5.00 4.08 22.63
N ARG A 102 6.32 3.94 22.47
CA ARG A 102 7.15 2.96 23.17
C ARG A 102 7.84 3.49 24.42
N GLU A 103 7.78 4.80 24.65
CA GLU A 103 8.30 5.41 25.87
C GLU A 103 7.72 4.77 27.14
N PRO A 104 8.50 4.68 28.24
CA PRO A 104 7.98 4.23 29.51
C PRO A 104 6.78 5.08 29.94
N GLN A 105 5.69 4.42 30.33
CA GLN A 105 4.44 5.07 30.73
C GLN A 105 3.73 5.87 29.62
N ALA A 106 4.05 5.64 28.33
CA ALA A 106 3.41 6.32 27.19
C ALA A 106 1.87 6.33 27.31
N ALA A 107 1.26 5.19 27.64
CA ALA A 107 -0.19 5.10 27.80
C ALA A 107 -0.75 6.09 28.85
N ALA A 108 -0.10 6.20 30.01
CA ALA A 108 -0.53 7.11 31.07
C ALA A 108 -0.26 8.59 30.72
N GLN A 109 0.83 8.88 30.01
CA GLN A 109 1.16 10.24 29.56
C GLN A 109 0.18 10.72 28.49
N LEU A 110 -0.07 9.88 27.48
CA LEU A 110 -1.03 10.15 26.40
C LEU A 110 -2.44 10.32 26.94
N GLN A 111 -2.88 9.45 27.86
CA GLN A 111 -4.18 9.57 28.51
C GLN A 111 -4.33 10.89 29.27
N ARG A 112 -3.32 11.31 30.04
CA ARG A 112 -3.33 12.60 30.74
C ARG A 112 -3.36 13.79 29.77
N SER A 113 -2.66 13.69 28.63
CA SER A 113 -2.72 14.73 27.60
C SER A 113 -4.11 14.83 27.00
N PHE A 114 -4.69 13.69 26.61
CA PHE A 114 -6.04 13.58 26.10
C PHE A 114 -7.07 14.14 27.09
N ASP A 115 -6.97 13.78 28.37
CA ASP A 115 -7.90 14.22 29.41
C ASP A 115 -7.90 15.74 29.60
N ARG A 116 -6.74 16.38 29.44
CA ARG A 116 -6.61 17.85 29.53
C ARG A 116 -7.12 18.56 28.27
N GLN A 117 -6.89 17.99 27.09
CA GLN A 117 -7.06 18.71 25.82
C GLN A 117 -8.36 18.37 25.08
N LEU A 118 -8.90 17.16 25.25
CA LEU A 118 -9.96 16.64 24.38
C LEU A 118 -11.13 16.02 25.14
N ALA A 119 -10.90 15.41 26.30
CA ALA A 119 -11.95 14.66 26.99
C ALA A 119 -13.16 15.55 27.33
N GLY A 120 -14.35 15.11 26.88
CA GLY A 120 -15.60 15.85 27.07
C GLY A 120 -15.77 17.10 26.19
N GLN A 121 -14.81 17.45 25.35
CA GLN A 121 -14.84 18.65 24.50
C GLN A 121 -15.47 18.38 23.12
N ALA A 122 -16.57 17.63 23.06
CA ALA A 122 -17.18 17.18 21.80
C ALA A 122 -17.54 18.33 20.85
N SER A 123 -18.04 19.45 21.39
CA SER A 123 -18.36 20.65 20.63
C SER A 123 -17.13 21.33 20.03
N ALA A 124 -16.03 21.45 20.80
CA ALA A 124 -14.78 22.02 20.31
C ALA A 124 -14.14 21.14 19.23
N VAL A 125 -14.14 19.81 19.42
CA VAL A 125 -13.67 18.86 18.42
C VAL A 125 -14.47 18.97 17.13
N ARG A 126 -15.80 19.07 17.23
CA ARG A 126 -16.68 19.26 16.07
C ARG A 126 -16.34 20.55 15.32
N GLN A 127 -16.16 21.66 16.02
CA GLN A 127 -15.79 22.95 15.42
C GLN A 127 -14.41 22.90 14.77
N ALA A 128 -13.44 22.25 15.41
CA ALA A 128 -12.11 22.03 14.85
C ALA A 128 -12.19 21.21 13.54
N ALA A 129 -12.97 20.12 13.53
CA ALA A 129 -13.19 19.31 12.34
C ALA A 129 -13.82 20.11 11.19
N GLN A 130 -14.83 20.95 11.49
CA GLN A 130 -15.45 21.85 10.49
C GLN A 130 -14.44 22.85 9.93
N SER A 131 -13.68 23.50 10.81
CA SER A 131 -12.69 24.50 10.43
C SER A 131 -11.58 23.90 9.56
N MET A 132 -11.02 22.76 10.00
CA MET A 132 -9.99 22.04 9.24
C MET A 132 -10.51 21.54 7.90
N GLY A 133 -11.75 21.05 7.83
CA GLY A 133 -12.39 20.66 6.57
C GLY A 133 -12.49 21.83 5.60
N ASN A 134 -13.03 22.97 6.06
CA ASN A 134 -13.15 24.18 5.25
C ASN A 134 -11.80 24.69 4.78
N PHE A 135 -10.81 24.76 5.67
CA PHE A 135 -9.45 25.17 5.31
C PHE A 135 -8.82 24.21 4.30
N GLY A 136 -8.91 22.90 4.54
CA GLY A 136 -8.36 21.87 3.67
C GLY A 136 -8.94 21.93 2.26
N VAL A 137 -10.26 22.11 2.14
CA VAL A 137 -10.92 22.30 0.83
C VAL A 137 -10.40 23.55 0.13
N GLN A 138 -10.27 24.67 0.84
CA GLN A 138 -9.75 25.90 0.23
C GLN A 138 -8.28 25.76 -0.19
N TYR A 139 -7.46 25.10 0.62
CA TYR A 139 -6.08 24.80 0.26
C TYR A 139 -6.01 23.95 -1.03
N LEU A 140 -6.77 22.85 -1.10
CA LEU A 140 -6.79 21.95 -2.25
C LEU A 140 -7.26 22.64 -3.53
N ARG A 141 -8.22 23.59 -3.45
CA ARG A 141 -8.68 24.38 -4.60
C ARG A 141 -7.59 25.24 -5.22
N HIS A 142 -6.64 25.72 -4.42
CA HIS A 142 -5.54 26.58 -4.87
C HIS A 142 -4.23 25.81 -5.09
N GLN A 143 -4.19 24.53 -4.71
CA GLN A 143 -3.01 23.70 -4.88
C GLN A 143 -2.78 23.39 -6.36
N LYS A 144 -1.56 23.65 -6.81
CA LYS A 144 -1.09 23.33 -8.17
C LYS A 144 -0.52 21.90 -8.19
N GLY A 145 -0.57 21.27 -9.35
CA GLY A 145 0.04 19.96 -9.59
C GLY A 145 -0.91 18.76 -9.52
N TYR A 146 -2.19 18.97 -9.16
CA TYR A 146 -3.22 17.94 -9.30
C TYR A 146 -3.92 18.02 -10.65
N THR A 147 -4.28 16.86 -11.20
CA THR A 147 -5.26 16.80 -12.27
C THR A 147 -6.65 17.20 -11.72
N PRO A 148 -7.59 17.65 -12.58
CA PRO A 148 -8.95 17.98 -12.13
C PRO A 148 -9.65 16.82 -11.40
N SER A 149 -9.45 15.58 -11.86
CA SER A 149 -10.02 14.38 -11.22
C SER A 149 -9.39 14.09 -9.86
N GLN A 150 -8.07 14.27 -9.71
CA GLN A 150 -7.37 14.15 -8.42
C GLN A 150 -7.82 15.22 -7.43
N GLN A 151 -7.90 16.48 -7.86
CA GLN A 151 -8.35 17.58 -7.01
C GLN A 151 -9.77 17.35 -6.50
N THR A 152 -10.68 16.95 -7.39
CA THR A 152 -12.06 16.59 -7.05
C THR A 152 -12.10 15.47 -6.01
N HIS A 153 -11.30 14.41 -6.21
CA HIS A 153 -11.20 13.30 -5.27
C HIS A 153 -10.73 13.75 -3.87
N TYR A 154 -9.64 14.51 -3.80
CA TYR A 154 -9.09 14.95 -2.51
C TYR A 154 -10.02 15.91 -1.77
N ILE A 155 -10.73 16.79 -2.48
CA ILE A 155 -11.76 17.64 -1.87
C ILE A 155 -12.85 16.78 -1.26
N ALA A 156 -13.40 15.81 -2.01
CA ALA A 156 -14.43 14.91 -1.51
C ALA A 156 -13.96 14.07 -0.31
N LEU A 157 -12.68 13.63 -0.33
CA LEU A 157 -12.07 12.90 0.79
C LEU A 157 -11.98 13.77 2.04
N VAL A 158 -11.47 15.01 1.93
CA VAL A 158 -11.38 15.95 3.07
C VAL A 158 -12.76 16.26 3.63
N GLU A 159 -13.75 16.52 2.78
CA GLU A 159 -15.13 16.77 3.21
C GLU A 159 -15.74 15.56 3.93
N THR A 160 -15.47 14.36 3.43
CA THR A 160 -15.95 13.10 4.04
C THR A 160 -15.32 12.88 5.41
N LEU A 161 -14.00 13.06 5.53
CA LEU A 161 -13.29 12.92 6.81
C LEU A 161 -13.68 14.02 7.81
N ALA A 162 -13.85 15.26 7.36
CA ALA A 162 -14.34 16.35 8.20
C ALA A 162 -15.78 16.09 8.68
N GLY A 163 -16.64 15.54 7.83
CA GLY A 163 -17.99 15.13 8.20
C GLY A 163 -18.00 14.00 9.23
N TRP A 164 -17.15 12.98 9.04
CA TRP A 164 -16.96 11.91 10.01
C TRP A 164 -16.49 12.44 11.36
N ALA A 165 -15.42 13.24 11.39
CA ALA A 165 -14.81 13.73 12.63
C ALA A 165 -15.75 14.61 13.48
N GLN A 166 -16.74 15.26 12.86
CA GLN A 166 -17.76 16.03 13.56
C GLN A 166 -18.71 15.19 14.42
N GLY A 167 -18.94 13.94 14.02
CA GLY A 167 -19.82 12.99 14.70
C GLY A 167 -19.08 11.88 15.45
N ALA A 168 -17.80 11.67 15.15
CA ALA A 168 -17.01 10.62 15.78
C ALA A 168 -16.82 10.88 17.29
N PRO A 169 -16.83 9.83 18.14
CA PRO A 169 -16.67 9.94 19.59
C PRO A 169 -15.21 10.23 20.01
N ILE A 170 -14.54 11.16 19.33
CA ILE A 170 -13.11 11.48 19.52
C ILE A 170 -12.83 11.98 20.94
N SER A 171 -13.76 12.72 21.55
CA SER A 171 -13.63 13.23 22.92
C SER A 171 -14.05 12.23 24.01
N ASP A 172 -14.40 10.99 23.65
CA ASP A 172 -14.83 9.96 24.61
C ASP A 172 -13.63 9.40 25.38
N ARG A 173 -13.68 9.53 26.72
CA ARG A 173 -12.58 9.14 27.60
C ARG A 173 -12.34 7.63 27.65
N ALA A 174 -13.40 6.84 27.71
CA ALA A 174 -13.27 5.38 27.83
C ALA A 174 -12.69 4.80 26.54
N ARG A 175 -13.17 5.28 25.40
CA ARG A 175 -12.69 4.91 24.08
C ARG A 175 -11.24 5.34 23.87
N ALA A 176 -10.88 6.57 24.26
CA ALA A 176 -9.49 7.03 24.18
C ALA A 176 -8.56 6.15 25.02
N ARG A 177 -8.94 5.82 26.26
CA ARG A 177 -8.14 4.93 27.12
C ARG A 177 -7.89 3.56 26.48
N SER A 178 -8.93 2.95 25.91
CA SER A 178 -8.80 1.67 25.21
C SER A 178 -7.94 1.79 23.96
N SER A 179 -8.12 2.85 23.16
CA SER A 179 -7.37 3.08 21.92
C SER A 179 -5.89 3.32 22.18
N ILE A 180 -5.57 4.18 23.15
CA ILE A 180 -4.21 4.49 23.56
C ILE A 180 -3.51 3.24 24.07
N ALA A 181 -4.17 2.45 24.93
CA ALA A 181 -3.61 1.20 25.44
C ALA A 181 -3.29 0.22 24.29
N ALA A 182 -4.22 0.03 23.35
CA ALA A 182 -4.02 -0.86 22.21
C ALA A 182 -2.86 -0.40 21.31
N LEU A 183 -2.77 0.89 21.00
CA LEU A 183 -1.70 1.45 20.16
C LEU A 183 -0.32 1.33 20.82
N VAL A 184 -0.22 1.61 22.12
CA VAL A 184 1.03 1.45 22.89
C VAL A 184 1.46 -0.01 22.94
N GLU A 185 0.53 -0.93 23.20
CA GLU A 185 0.81 -2.36 23.22
C GLU A 185 1.26 -2.87 21.83
N ALA A 186 0.61 -2.42 20.76
CA ALA A 186 0.97 -2.80 19.40
C ALA A 186 2.33 -2.22 18.98
N ALA A 187 2.61 -0.95 19.31
CA ALA A 187 3.89 -0.31 19.01
C ALA A 187 5.06 -0.99 19.75
N ALA A 188 4.84 -1.46 20.99
CA ALA A 188 5.84 -2.20 21.74
C ALA A 188 6.26 -3.54 21.09
N LYS A 189 5.44 -4.08 20.17
CA LYS A 189 5.73 -5.31 19.42
C LYS A 189 6.53 -5.06 18.14
N VAL A 190 6.61 -3.81 17.67
CA VAL A 190 7.49 -3.44 16.56
C VAL A 190 8.93 -3.52 17.07
N GLY A 191 9.87 -4.05 16.30
CA GLY A 191 11.25 -4.26 16.76
C GLY A 191 12.16 -3.03 16.65
N PHE A 192 11.66 -1.93 16.10
CA PHE A 192 12.41 -0.69 15.88
C PHE A 192 11.57 0.56 16.21
N ASP A 193 12.26 1.65 16.56
CA ASP A 193 11.69 2.98 16.81
C ASP A 193 12.58 4.12 16.27
N ASN A 194 13.66 3.77 15.58
CA ASN A 194 14.64 4.70 15.03
C ASN A 194 15.20 4.19 13.70
N GLU A 195 15.98 5.03 13.03
CA GLU A 195 16.55 4.77 11.70
C GLU A 195 17.48 3.56 11.67
N ASP A 196 18.29 3.34 12.71
CA ASP A 196 19.23 2.21 12.74
C ASP A 196 18.50 0.88 12.90
N GLY A 197 17.48 0.84 13.75
CA GLY A 197 16.60 -0.32 13.90
C GLY A 197 15.81 -0.61 12.60
N LEU A 198 15.30 0.44 11.94
CA LEU A 198 14.62 0.32 10.65
C LEU A 198 15.56 -0.23 9.55
N ARG A 199 16.80 0.28 9.51
CA ARG A 199 17.82 -0.21 8.56
C ARG A 199 18.15 -1.67 8.83
N ALA A 200 18.34 -2.05 10.10
CA ALA A 200 18.66 -3.42 10.50
C ALA A 200 17.51 -4.41 10.19
N ALA A 201 16.26 -3.97 10.31
CA ALA A 201 15.10 -4.79 9.95
C ALA A 201 14.99 -5.03 8.43
N GLY A 202 15.59 -4.16 7.60
CA GLY A 202 15.50 -4.23 6.15
C GLY A 202 14.07 -3.95 5.63
N MET A 203 13.88 -3.93 4.32
CA MET A 203 12.60 -3.58 3.72
C MET A 203 11.47 -4.54 4.14
N GLU A 204 11.63 -5.85 3.90
CA GLU A 204 10.57 -6.83 4.21
C GLU A 204 10.39 -7.04 5.71
N GLY A 205 11.47 -7.11 6.47
CA GLY A 205 11.38 -7.25 7.93
C GLY A 205 10.68 -6.06 8.57
N SER A 206 10.89 -4.85 8.06
CA SER A 206 10.16 -3.66 8.52
C SER A 206 8.66 -3.77 8.23
N LEU A 207 8.28 -4.18 7.00
CA LEU A 207 6.88 -4.35 6.63
C LEU A 207 6.18 -5.45 7.45
N GLN A 208 6.86 -6.57 7.70
CA GLN A 208 6.33 -7.67 8.51
C GLN A 208 6.10 -7.25 9.96
N GLN A 209 7.03 -6.50 10.55
CA GLN A 209 6.89 -6.02 11.93
C GLN A 209 5.83 -4.92 12.07
N LEU A 210 5.59 -4.12 11.02
CA LEU A 210 4.58 -3.08 11.01
C LEU A 210 3.16 -3.60 10.76
N ALA A 211 2.99 -4.75 10.10
CA ALA A 211 1.68 -5.29 9.76
C ALA A 211 0.73 -5.44 10.98
N PRO A 212 1.13 -6.05 12.12
CA PRO A 212 0.28 -6.10 13.31
C PRO A 212 -0.05 -4.73 13.93
N PHE A 213 0.88 -3.77 13.81
CA PHE A 213 0.65 -2.40 14.25
C PHE A 213 -0.39 -1.71 13.37
N LEU A 214 -0.26 -1.83 12.04
CA LEU A 214 -1.24 -1.31 11.09
C LEU A 214 -2.64 -1.92 11.31
N HIS A 215 -2.72 -3.23 11.55
CA HIS A 215 -3.97 -3.90 11.91
C HIS A 215 -4.64 -3.21 13.11
N THR A 216 -3.87 -2.92 14.16
CA THR A 216 -4.37 -2.25 15.36
C THR A 216 -4.80 -0.81 15.07
N VAL A 217 -4.05 -0.06 14.24
CA VAL A 217 -4.45 1.29 13.80
C VAL A 217 -5.80 1.24 13.07
N LYS A 218 -5.97 0.31 12.12
CA LYS A 218 -7.25 0.13 11.39
C LYS A 218 -8.39 -0.24 12.33
N ALA A 219 -8.16 -1.14 13.28
CA ALA A 219 -9.15 -1.53 14.28
C ALA A 219 -9.56 -0.35 15.17
N VAL A 220 -8.60 0.48 15.59
CA VAL A 220 -8.88 1.71 16.35
C VAL A 220 -9.72 2.67 15.51
N LEU A 221 -9.36 2.95 14.26
CA LEU A 221 -10.14 3.81 13.36
C LEU A 221 -11.57 3.29 13.15
N ALA A 222 -11.71 1.98 12.90
CA ALA A 222 -13.01 1.34 12.76
C ALA A 222 -13.86 1.50 14.01
N SER A 223 -13.23 1.45 15.19
CA SER A 223 -13.90 1.67 16.46
C SER A 223 -14.52 3.08 16.54
N TYR A 224 -13.91 4.11 15.93
CA TYR A 224 -14.48 5.47 15.82
C TYR A 224 -15.42 5.65 14.62
N GLY A 225 -15.78 4.57 13.91
CA GLY A 225 -16.67 4.61 12.75
C GLY A 225 -15.96 4.92 11.42
N LEU A 226 -14.62 4.81 11.37
CA LEU A 226 -13.84 4.95 10.14
C LEU A 226 -13.25 3.59 9.74
N GLY A 227 -14.04 2.77 9.05
CA GLY A 227 -13.64 1.43 8.62
C GLY A 227 -12.74 1.45 7.38
N VAL A 228 -11.42 1.41 7.58
CA VAL A 228 -10.44 1.37 6.47
C VAL A 228 -10.56 0.08 5.66
N ASP A 229 -10.70 -1.06 6.33
CA ASP A 229 -10.86 -2.34 5.62
C ASP A 229 -12.16 -2.41 4.84
N ASP A 230 -13.25 -1.84 5.38
CA ASP A 230 -14.54 -1.82 4.69
C ASP A 230 -14.47 -0.94 3.44
N ALA A 231 -13.77 0.20 3.53
CA ALA A 231 -13.49 1.04 2.37
C ALA A 231 -12.70 0.27 1.31
N LEU A 232 -11.63 -0.43 1.68
CA LEU A 232 -10.84 -1.23 0.76
C LEU A 232 -11.62 -2.40 0.15
N ARG A 233 -12.44 -3.11 0.94
CA ARG A 233 -13.31 -4.20 0.45
C ARG A 233 -14.43 -3.71 -0.46
N SER A 234 -14.88 -2.47 -0.29
CA SER A 234 -15.93 -1.87 -1.13
C SER A 234 -15.42 -1.45 -2.51
N LEU A 235 -14.10 -1.52 -2.75
CA LEU A 235 -13.46 -1.00 -3.95
C LEU A 235 -13.95 -1.71 -5.23
N ARG A 236 -14.65 -0.95 -6.06
CA ARG A 236 -15.11 -1.36 -7.39
C ARG A 236 -14.44 -0.49 -8.44
N GLY A 237 -14.30 -0.99 -9.65
CA GLY A 237 -13.68 -0.20 -10.71
C GLY A 237 -14.24 -0.46 -12.08
N GLU A 238 -13.96 0.49 -12.96
CA GLU A 238 -14.31 0.50 -14.37
C GLU A 238 -13.09 0.96 -15.17
N LEU A 239 -12.88 0.34 -16.31
CA LEU A 239 -11.86 0.74 -17.27
C LEU A 239 -12.38 1.91 -18.11
N LEU A 240 -11.74 3.08 -18.00
CA LEU A 240 -12.12 4.27 -18.76
C LEU A 240 -11.47 4.30 -20.15
N SER A 241 -10.19 3.95 -20.23
CA SER A 241 -9.46 3.89 -21.50
C SER A 241 -8.24 2.94 -21.42
N VAL A 242 -7.82 2.44 -22.58
CA VAL A 242 -6.56 1.72 -22.78
C VAL A 242 -5.91 2.21 -24.07
N GLU A 243 -4.66 2.65 -23.95
CA GLU A 243 -3.84 3.19 -25.05
C GLU A 243 -2.45 2.54 -24.98
N GLY A 244 -2.26 1.45 -25.75
CA GLY A 244 -1.04 0.66 -25.71
C GLY A 244 -0.78 0.10 -24.31
N ASP A 245 0.36 0.50 -23.73
CA ASP A 245 0.77 0.10 -22.38
C ASP A 245 0.25 1.03 -21.27
N ASN A 246 -0.70 1.93 -21.58
CA ASN A 246 -1.32 2.80 -20.59
C ASN A 246 -2.81 2.51 -20.45
N ALA A 247 -3.33 2.60 -19.24
CA ALA A 247 -4.75 2.48 -18.95
C ALA A 247 -5.17 3.57 -17.95
N LEU A 248 -6.41 4.01 -18.06
CA LEU A 248 -7.04 4.84 -17.04
C LEU A 248 -8.22 4.05 -16.47
N VAL A 249 -8.25 3.88 -15.15
CA VAL A 249 -9.38 3.27 -14.45
C VAL A 249 -10.06 4.28 -13.55
N ARG A 250 -11.38 4.16 -13.42
CA ARG A 250 -12.14 4.80 -12.36
C ARG A 250 -12.37 3.78 -11.25
N MET A 251 -12.06 4.15 -10.02
CA MET A 251 -12.37 3.37 -8.84
C MET A 251 -13.42 4.08 -8.00
N GLU A 252 -14.27 3.30 -7.35
CA GLU A 252 -15.29 3.74 -6.42
C GLU A 252 -15.18 2.96 -5.12
N TYR A 253 -15.31 3.63 -3.99
CA TYR A 253 -15.30 3.01 -2.66
C TYR A 253 -16.16 3.80 -1.67
N GLU A 254 -16.59 3.14 -0.60
CA GLU A 254 -17.38 3.69 0.48
C GLU A 254 -16.48 4.09 1.65
N LEU A 255 -16.62 5.31 2.16
CA LEU A 255 -15.94 5.75 3.38
C LEU A 255 -16.87 6.64 4.20
N ALA A 256 -17.02 6.32 5.48
CA ALA A 256 -17.86 7.07 6.42
C ALA A 256 -19.29 7.34 5.88
N GLY A 257 -19.87 6.36 5.18
CA GLY A 257 -21.22 6.44 4.60
C GLY A 257 -21.33 7.29 3.34
N ARG A 258 -20.21 7.60 2.68
CA ARG A 258 -20.17 8.29 1.40
C ARG A 258 -19.41 7.49 0.36
N THR A 259 -19.96 7.44 -0.84
CA THR A 259 -19.29 6.93 -2.03
C THR A 259 -18.29 7.96 -2.55
N LEU A 260 -17.02 7.59 -2.65
CA LEU A 260 -15.97 8.40 -3.27
C LEU A 260 -15.50 7.74 -4.56
N GLN A 261 -15.12 8.57 -5.52
CA GLN A 261 -14.54 8.15 -6.78
C GLN A 261 -13.14 8.71 -6.96
N LEU A 262 -12.25 7.92 -7.53
CA LEU A 262 -10.93 8.36 -7.98
C LEU A 262 -10.60 7.80 -9.35
N GLN A 263 -9.72 8.47 -10.08
CA GLN A 263 -9.16 7.95 -11.32
C GLN A 263 -7.69 7.63 -11.13
N LEU A 264 -7.28 6.44 -11.57
CA LEU A 264 -5.93 5.93 -11.44
C LEU A 264 -5.35 5.65 -12.83
N PRO A 265 -4.25 6.31 -13.23
CA PRO A 265 -3.47 5.87 -14.37
C PRO A 265 -2.65 4.63 -14.01
N LEU A 266 -2.69 3.63 -14.89
CA LEU A 266 -1.87 2.44 -14.80
C LEU A 266 -0.99 2.32 -16.05
N SER A 267 0.21 1.79 -15.85
CA SER A 267 1.12 1.44 -16.94
C SER A 267 1.46 -0.04 -16.88
N ARG A 268 1.51 -0.68 -18.06
CA ARG A 268 1.85 -2.08 -18.20
C ARG A 268 3.37 -2.22 -18.26
N ARG A 269 3.93 -3.09 -17.42
CA ARG A 269 5.33 -3.55 -17.50
C ARG A 269 5.36 -5.06 -17.36
N GLU A 270 6.13 -5.74 -18.20
CA GLU A 270 6.32 -7.20 -18.11
C GLU A 270 4.96 -7.97 -18.08
N GLY A 271 3.98 -7.49 -18.86
CA GLY A 271 2.64 -8.09 -18.94
C GLY A 271 1.66 -7.73 -17.81
N HIS A 272 2.13 -7.06 -16.75
CA HIS A 272 1.34 -6.72 -15.56
C HIS A 272 1.05 -5.22 -15.48
N TRP A 273 -0.05 -4.85 -14.82
CA TRP A 273 -0.47 -3.45 -14.64
C TRP A 273 -0.04 -2.93 -13.27
N TYR A 274 0.57 -1.75 -13.25
CA TYR A 274 1.01 -1.07 -12.03
C TYR A 274 0.50 0.36 -12.02
N LEU A 275 0.37 0.97 -10.84
CA LEU A 275 0.08 2.40 -10.74
C LEU A 275 1.22 3.19 -11.38
N THR A 276 0.89 4.02 -12.38
CA THR A 276 1.89 4.80 -13.14
C THR A 276 2.74 5.66 -12.21
N ARG A 277 2.10 6.28 -11.20
CA ARG A 277 2.80 7.10 -10.21
C ARG A 277 3.81 6.28 -9.41
N THR A 278 3.43 5.12 -8.89
CA THR A 278 4.34 4.25 -8.13
C THR A 278 5.56 3.86 -8.95
N LEU A 279 5.39 3.50 -10.23
CA LEU A 279 6.51 3.21 -11.12
C LEU A 279 7.45 4.42 -11.30
N ALA A 280 6.89 5.61 -11.47
CA ALA A 280 7.67 6.83 -11.65
C ALA A 280 8.47 7.19 -10.39
N ASP A 281 7.85 7.08 -9.22
CA ASP A 281 8.46 7.37 -7.92
C ASP A 281 9.59 6.36 -7.62
N THR A 282 9.37 5.06 -7.84
CA THR A 282 10.40 4.03 -7.64
C THR A 282 11.53 4.09 -8.67
N ASP A 283 11.25 4.41 -9.93
CA ASP A 283 12.28 4.66 -10.94
C ASP A 283 13.15 5.86 -10.55
N ALA A 284 12.56 6.91 -9.94
CA ALA A 284 13.32 8.05 -9.44
C ALA A 284 14.21 7.69 -8.25
N LEU A 285 13.72 6.88 -7.31
CA LEU A 285 14.50 6.37 -6.19
C LEU A 285 15.67 5.51 -6.67
N LEU A 286 15.43 4.57 -7.59
CA LEU A 286 16.48 3.71 -8.11
C LEU A 286 17.55 4.48 -8.89
N ARG A 287 17.16 5.48 -9.71
CA ARG A 287 18.14 6.35 -10.38
C ARG A 287 19.03 7.11 -9.39
N LYS A 288 18.45 7.62 -8.29
CA LYS A 288 19.22 8.27 -7.21
C LYS A 288 20.19 7.29 -6.55
N ALA A 289 19.73 6.08 -6.24
CA ALA A 289 20.57 5.03 -5.65
C ALA A 289 21.72 4.63 -6.58
N ASP A 290 21.45 4.44 -7.87
CA ASP A 290 22.49 4.12 -8.86
C ASP A 290 23.53 5.23 -9.00
N ALA A 291 23.08 6.49 -9.02
CA ALA A 291 23.99 7.64 -9.07
C ALA A 291 24.88 7.74 -7.83
N ALA A 292 24.33 7.47 -6.63
CA ALA A 292 25.09 7.44 -5.39
C ALA A 292 26.15 6.32 -5.40
N ARG A 293 25.79 5.12 -5.88
CA ARG A 293 26.75 4.00 -6.03
C ARG A 293 27.86 4.32 -7.02
N ALA A 294 27.52 4.96 -8.15
CA ALA A 294 28.51 5.36 -9.15
C ALA A 294 29.49 6.40 -8.60
N ALA A 295 29.01 7.35 -7.78
CA ALA A 295 29.87 8.35 -7.13
C ALA A 295 30.77 7.77 -6.02
N ALA A 296 30.36 6.66 -5.40
CA ALA A 296 31.14 5.97 -4.37
C ALA A 296 32.12 4.93 -4.94
N ALA A 297 32.07 4.64 -6.25
CA ALA A 297 32.99 3.71 -6.88
C ALA A 297 34.40 4.34 -6.95
N PRO A 298 35.46 3.62 -6.51
CA PRO A 298 36.83 4.13 -6.62
C PRO A 298 37.20 4.37 -8.09
N GLU A 299 37.91 5.47 -8.37
CA GLU A 299 38.47 5.77 -9.69
C GLU A 299 39.32 4.57 -10.17
N PRO A 300 39.24 4.18 -11.45
CA PRO A 300 40.14 3.18 -11.99
C PRO A 300 41.58 3.67 -11.77
N ALA A 301 42.38 2.89 -11.04
CA ALA A 301 43.79 3.20 -10.88
C ALA A 301 44.43 3.34 -12.27
N GLU A 302 44.97 4.51 -12.58
CA GLU A 302 45.83 4.70 -13.75
C GLU A 302 46.93 3.64 -13.70
N ALA A 303 46.94 2.76 -14.71
CA ALA A 303 47.98 1.77 -14.86
C ALA A 303 49.34 2.50 -14.96
N PRO A 304 50.37 2.10 -14.20
CA PRO A 304 51.66 2.75 -14.29
C PRO A 304 52.19 2.59 -15.72
N ALA A 305 52.58 3.73 -16.32
CA ALA A 305 53.22 3.76 -17.62
C ALA A 305 54.52 2.95 -17.59
N ALA A 306 54.46 1.71 -18.08
CA ALA A 306 55.63 0.93 -18.40
C ALA A 306 56.19 1.44 -19.74
N GLY A 307 57.32 2.14 -19.70
CA GLY A 307 58.03 2.53 -20.93
C GLY A 307 59.07 3.61 -20.72
N GLY A 308 60.27 3.23 -20.30
CA GLY A 308 61.44 4.11 -20.19
C GLY A 308 62.73 3.29 -20.34
N GLU A 309 62.91 2.79 -21.56
CA GLU A 309 63.99 1.94 -22.06
C GLU A 309 65.39 2.49 -21.76
N ALA A 310 66.28 1.61 -21.27
CA ALA A 310 67.68 1.89 -21.03
C ALA A 310 68.45 2.10 -22.35
N ALA A 311 68.79 3.35 -22.67
CA ALA A 311 69.71 3.66 -23.77
C ALA A 311 71.16 3.46 -23.33
N THR A 312 71.78 2.42 -23.88
CA THR A 312 73.19 2.06 -23.77
C THR A 312 74.05 3.10 -24.52
N THR A 313 75.00 3.73 -23.86
CA THR A 313 76.03 4.56 -24.51
C THR A 313 77.17 3.70 -25.06
N PRO A 314 77.55 3.81 -26.35
CA PRO A 314 78.74 3.14 -26.89
C PRO A 314 80.01 3.98 -26.66
N PRO A 315 81.21 3.37 -26.56
CA PRO A 315 82.46 4.06 -26.26
C PRO A 315 83.18 4.53 -27.53
N LYS A 316 83.99 5.61 -27.41
CA LYS A 316 85.05 5.97 -28.36
C LYS A 316 85.99 7.05 -27.78
N PRO A 317 87.22 7.16 -28.32
CA PRO A 317 88.39 6.30 -28.17
C PRO A 317 89.31 6.70 -27.00
#